data_AF-A0A535BFV7-F1
#
_entry.id   AF-A0A535BFV7-F1
#
_cell.length_a   1.000
_cell.length_b   1.000
_cell.length_c   1.000
_cell.angle_alpha   90.00
_cell.angle_beta   90.00
_cell.angle_gamma   90.00
#
_symmetry.space_group_name_H-M   'P 1'
#
loop_
_entity.id
_entity.type
_entity.pdbx_description
1 polymer ?
#
loop_
_entity_poly.entity_id
_entity_poly.type
_entity_poly.pdbx_seq_one_letter_code
_entity_poly.pdbx_strand_id
1 'polypeptide(L)' 'MLLSVIGPGVITGNTDNDATGVTGYALAGSQFGYDLLWVLLVTAICLWPIMEMVARMGVVTGKGLSDLIRERF' A
#
# COMPACT_ATOMS: atom_id res chain seq x y z
N MET A 1 18.92 -13.55 -1.52
CA MET A 1 19.00 -12.23 -0.84
C MET A 1 17.68 -11.47 -0.99
N LEU A 2 17.16 -11.22 -2.20
CA LEU A 2 15.87 -10.51 -2.39
C LEU A 2 14.68 -11.17 -1.66
N LEU A 3 14.57 -12.50 -1.74
CA LEU A 3 13.49 -13.26 -1.07
C LEU A 3 13.51 -13.13 0.47
N SER A 4 14.62 -12.70 1.05
CA SER A 4 14.77 -12.53 2.50
C SER A 4 14.23 -11.18 3.01
N VAL A 5 14.04 -10.19 2.13
CA VAL A 5 13.66 -8.80 2.49
C VAL A 5 12.33 -8.34 1.91
N ILE A 6 11.69 -9.17 1.07
CA ILE A 6 10.36 -8.93 0.47
C ILE A 6 9.22 -9.00 1.48
N GLY A 7 9.38 -9.71 2.60
CA GLY A 7 8.32 -9.99 3.57
C GLY A 7 7.49 -8.77 3.98
N PRO A 8 8.10 -7.67 4.45
CA PRO A 8 7.37 -6.45 4.83
C PRO A 8 6.53 -5.87 3.68
N GLY A 9 7.07 -5.82 2.46
CA GLY A 9 6.36 -5.28 1.31
C GLY A 9 5.12 -6.10 0.92
N VAL A 10 5.21 -7.43 1.01
CA VAL A 10 4.07 -8.33 0.76
C VAL A 10 2.99 -8.17 1.82
N ILE A 11 3.37 -8.07 3.10
CA ILE A 11 2.43 -7.88 4.21
C ILE A 11 1.68 -6.55 4.04
N THR A 12 2.40 -5.47 3.74
CA THR A 12 1.79 -4.15 3.51
C THR A 12 0.88 -4.17 2.29
N GLY A 13 1.31 -4.73 1.15
CA GLY A 13 0.48 -4.80 -0.05
C GLY A 13 -0.80 -5.63 0.13
N ASN A 14 -0.75 -6.68 0.94
CA ASN A 14 -1.95 -7.46 1.28
C ASN A 14 -2.95 -6.69 2.16
N THR A 15 -2.50 -5.68 2.90
CA THR A 15 -3.38 -4.85 3.75
C THR A 15 -4.34 -4.00 2.90
N ASP A 16 -3.94 -3.60 1.69
CA ASP A 16 -4.80 -2.85 0.75
C ASP A 16 -5.93 -3.70 0.13
N ASN A 17 -5.95 -5.02 0.39
CA ASN A 17 -6.93 -5.96 -0.13
C ASN A 17 -7.89 -6.45 0.97
N ASP A 18 -8.30 -5.54 1.86
CA ASP A 18 -9.26 -5.84 2.92
C ASP A 18 -10.67 -6.14 2.36
N ALA A 19 -11.57 -6.65 3.21
CA ALA A 19 -12.93 -7.02 2.79
C ALA A 19 -13.71 -5.83 2.19
N THR A 20 -13.44 -4.62 2.67
CA THR A 20 -14.05 -3.39 2.18
C THR A 20 -13.56 -3.08 0.75
N GLY A 21 -12.25 -3.12 0.52
CA GLY A 21 -11.64 -2.91 -0.79
C GLY A 21 -12.16 -3.93 -1.81
N VAL A 22 -12.12 -5.22 -1.47
CA VAL A 22 -12.60 -6.30 -2.36
C VAL A 22 -14.07 -6.11 -2.75
N THR A 23 -14.93 -5.75 -1.78
CA THR A 23 -16.34 -5.47 -2.06
C THR A 23 -16.50 -4.26 -2.98
N GLY A 24 -15.73 -3.20 -2.75
CA GLY A 24 -15.72 -2.01 -3.60
C GLY A 24 -15.29 -2.32 -5.04
N TYR A 25 -14.22 -3.08 -5.22
CA TYR A 25 -13.74 -3.49 -6.55
C TYR A 25 -14.75 -4.39 -7.26
N ALA A 26 -15.41 -5.31 -6.55
CA ALA A 26 -16.44 -6.19 -7.11
C ALA A 26 -17.68 -5.39 -7.57
N LEU A 27 -18.15 -4.45 -6.76
CA LEU A 27 -19.27 -3.59 -7.13
C LEU A 27 -18.91 -2.70 -8.33
N ALA A 28 -17.72 -2.06 -8.30
CA ALA A 28 -17.24 -1.26 -9.41
C ALA A 28 -17.11 -2.07 -10.70
N GLY A 29 -16.57 -3.30 -10.63
CA GLY A 29 -16.49 -4.21 -11.78
C GLY A 29 -17.87 -4.63 -12.30
N SER A 30 -18.85 -4.85 -11.42
CA SER A 30 -20.22 -5.17 -11.85
C SER A 30 -20.94 -4.02 -12.57
N GLN A 31 -20.60 -2.77 -12.23
CA GLN A 31 -21.25 -1.57 -12.77
C GLN A 31 -20.54 -1.02 -14.01
N PHE A 32 -19.20 -1.03 -14.01
CA PHE A 32 -18.38 -0.39 -15.04
C PHE A 32 -17.57 -1.39 -15.89
N GLY A 33 -17.71 -2.70 -15.63
CA GLY A 33 -16.95 -3.72 -16.34
C GLY A 33 -15.44 -3.48 -16.23
N TYR A 34 -14.77 -3.31 -17.38
CA TYR A 34 -13.33 -3.07 -17.46
C TYR A 34 -12.95 -1.60 -17.62
N ASP A 35 -13.91 -0.69 -17.71
CA ASP A 35 -13.66 0.74 -18.00
C ASP A 35 -12.86 1.45 -16.91
N LEU A 36 -12.81 0.88 -15.69
CA LEU A 36 -12.04 1.42 -14.56
C LEU A 36 -10.67 0.77 -14.37
N LEU A 37 -10.24 -0.18 -15.22
CA LEU A 37 -8.93 -0.84 -15.05
C LEU A 37 -7.75 0.13 -15.07
N TRP A 38 -7.84 1.23 -15.82
CA TRP A 38 -6.79 2.25 -15.89
C TRP A 38 -6.58 2.97 -14.55
N VAL A 39 -7.60 3.02 -13.68
CA VAL A 39 -7.50 3.62 -12.34
C VAL A 39 -6.49 2.84 -11.50
N LEU A 40 -6.39 1.52 -11.67
CA LEU A 40 -5.41 0.69 -10.98
C LEU A 40 -3.97 1.16 -11.25
N LEU A 41 -3.67 1.52 -12.50
CA LEU A 41 -2.38 2.03 -12.92
C LEU A 41 -2.08 3.39 -12.25
N VAL A 42 -3.05 4.29 -12.25
CA VAL A 42 -2.91 5.61 -11.61
C VAL A 42 -2.69 5.45 -10.10
N THR A 43 -3.49 4.61 -9.44
CA THR A 43 -3.37 4.33 -8.00
C THR A 43 -2.01 3.73 -7.66
N ALA A 44 -1.52 2.79 -8.47
CA ALA A 44 -0.19 2.20 -8.27
C ALA A 44 0.94 3.24 -8.35
N ILE A 45 0.87 4.16 -9.32
CA ILE A 45 1.86 5.25 -9.47
C ILE A 45 1.81 6.20 -8.27
N CYS A 46 0.61 6.52 -7.78
CA CYS A 46 0.44 7.38 -6.61
C CYS A 46 0.93 6.72 -5.31
N LEU A 47 0.72 5.42 -5.14
CA LEU A 47 1.13 4.66 -3.95
C LEU A 47 2.63 4.39 -3.90
N TRP A 48 3.27 4.17 -5.05
CA TRP A 48 4.68 3.84 -5.14
C TRP A 48 5.60 4.77 -4.31
N PRO A 49 5.57 6.10 -4.47
CA PRO A 49 6.43 7.00 -3.69
C PRO A 49 6.12 6.97 -2.20
N ILE A 50 4.84 6.75 -1.82
CA ILE A 50 4.42 6.70 -0.42
C ILE A 50 4.99 5.45 0.25
N MET A 51 4.83 4.28 -0.39
CA MET A 51 5.33 3.01 0.13
C MET A 51 6.86 3.03 0.24
N GLU A 52 7.53 3.62 -0.75
CA GLU A 52 8.98 3.78 -0.74
C GLU A 52 9.44 4.70 0.40
N MET A 53 8.75 5.82 0.65
CA MET A 53 9.04 6.70 1.78
C MET A 53 8.84 6.01 3.13
N VAL A 54 7.76 5.27 3.30
CA VAL A 54 7.46 4.51 4.52
C VAL A 54 8.53 3.44 4.77
N ALA A 55 8.91 2.70 3.72
CA ALA A 55 9.98 1.71 3.80
C ALA A 55 11.32 2.34 4.15
N ARG A 56 11.69 3.44 3.48
CA ARG A 56 12.93 4.18 3.74
C ARG A 56 12.97 4.70 5.17
N MET A 57 11.86 5.29 5.63
CA MET A 57 11.73 5.80 6.99
C MET A 57 11.95 4.66 8.00
N GLY A 58 11.24 3.54 7.87
CA GLY A 58 11.39 2.40 8.77
C GLY A 58 12.81 1.81 8.80
N VAL A 59 13.49 1.75 7.65
CA VAL A 59 14.88 1.26 7.55
C VAL A 59 15.87 2.24 8.19
N VAL A 60 15.69 3.56 8.00
CA VAL A 60 16.63 4.58 8.50
C VAL A 60 16.44 4.86 9.99
N THR A 61 15.21 4.92 10.48
CA THR A 61 14.91 5.28 11.87
C THR A 61 14.77 4.08 12.80
N GLY A 62 14.49 2.90 12.25
CA GLY A 62 14.12 1.71 13.03
C GLY A 62 12.76 1.83 13.74
N LYS A 63 11.94 2.82 13.37
CA LYS A 63 10.69 3.18 14.06
C LYS A 63 9.52 3.28 13.09
N GLY A 64 8.31 2.99 13.58
CA GLY A 64 7.08 3.21 12.82
C GLY A 64 6.71 4.70 12.74
N LEU A 65 5.77 5.02 11.84
CA LEU A 65 5.26 6.39 11.70
C LEU A 65 4.69 6.91 13.03
N SER A 66 3.89 6.10 13.73
CA SER A 66 3.27 6.46 15.00
C SER A 66 4.29 6.71 16.11
N ASP A 67 5.39 5.96 16.14
CA ASP A 67 6.46 6.15 17.11
C ASP A 67 7.17 7.49 16.88
N LEU A 68 7.44 7.82 15.61
CA LEU A 68 8.05 9.10 15.24
C LEU A 68 7.15 10.29 15.55
N ILE A 69 5.84 10.15 15.35
CA ILE A 69 4.86 11.18 15.73
C ILE A 69 4.91 11.38 17.24
N ARG A 70 4.89 10.30 18.04
CA ARG A 70 4.92 10.35 19.50
C ARG A 70 6.21 10.92 20.08
N GLU A 71 7.32 10.83 19.37
CA GLU A 71 8.59 11.44 19.78
C GLU A 71 8.68 12.93 19.45
N ARG A 72 7.94 13.37 18.43
CA ARG A 72 7.98 14.76 17.93
C ARG A 72 6.91 15.66 18.57
N PHE A 73 5.79 15.10 18.99
CA PHE A 73 4.61 15.82 19.48
C PHE A 73 4.10 15.19 20.78
#